data_AF-A0A7X7L7H8-F1
#
_entry.id   AF-A0A7X7L7H8-F1
#
_cell.length_a   1.000
_cell.length_b   1.000
_cell.length_c   1.000
_cell.angle_alpha   90.00
_cell.angle_beta   90.00
_cell.angle_gamma   90.00
#
_symmetry.space_group_name_H-M   'P 1'
#
loop_
_entity.id
_entity.type
_entity.pdbx_description
1 polymer ?
#
loop_
_entity_poly.entity_id
_entity_poly.type
_entity_poly.pdbx_seq_one_letter_code
_entity_poly.pdbx_strand_id
1 'polypeptide(L)'
;EEKPVDKCKNCGAALEDGAKFCPACGATTVPQVVVCQNCGTKIEPGIKFCPSCGTPAPLGTNPSSAPGTGPAPFAPLPNIGPQQQGASAKQTFEKISKTPDTTSEYETDDIELFKRISIVAYLGLLVLIPILCFPKSRFTRFHSNQGLILLIVEAIFYLIFGAINLLVAAIGGVFGIILMILVGLITLAGSVVVIYLIVTGIINAAKGRARELPLLGKFRILKY
;
A
#
# COMPACT_ATOMS: atom_id res chain seq x y z
N GLU A 1 23.19 -66.52 22.01
CA GLU A 1 21.98 -65.79 21.61
C GLU A 1 22.35 -64.82 20.50
N GLU A 2 21.79 -64.96 19.30
CA GLU A 2 22.00 -64.02 18.19
C GLU A 2 21.00 -62.86 18.31
N LYS A 3 21.50 -61.63 18.29
CA LYS A 3 20.75 -60.38 18.41
C LYS A 3 20.08 -60.03 17.06
N PRO A 4 18.82 -59.58 17.00
CA PRO A 4 18.17 -59.20 15.74
C PRO A 4 18.84 -57.94 15.16
N VAL A 5 19.19 -57.98 13.87
CA VAL A 5 19.83 -56.87 13.14
C VAL A 5 18.80 -56.19 12.23
N ASP A 6 18.53 -54.90 12.46
CA ASP A 6 17.62 -54.10 11.64
C ASP A 6 18.20 -53.84 10.24
N LYS A 7 17.35 -53.87 9.20
CA LYS A 7 17.78 -53.65 7.81
C LYS A 7 17.34 -52.27 7.31
N CYS A 8 18.19 -51.64 6.51
CA CYS A 8 17.90 -50.38 5.85
C CYS A 8 16.71 -50.54 4.90
N LYS A 9 15.66 -49.71 5.09
CA LYS A 9 14.46 -49.74 4.24
C LYS A 9 14.70 -49.28 2.79
N ASN A 10 15.82 -48.61 2.52
CA ASN A 10 16.14 -48.10 1.19
C ASN A 10 16.98 -49.09 0.36
N CYS A 11 18.03 -49.68 0.94
CA CYS A 11 18.95 -50.56 0.20
C CYS A 11 19.05 -52.00 0.74
N GLY A 12 18.39 -52.30 1.87
CA GLY A 12 18.38 -53.65 2.47
C GLY A 12 19.63 -54.02 3.27
N ALA A 13 20.65 -53.16 3.33
CA ALA A 13 21.87 -53.42 4.11
C ALA A 13 21.59 -53.53 5.61
N ALA A 14 22.34 -54.39 6.30
CA ALA A 14 22.29 -54.52 7.76
C ALA A 14 22.73 -53.21 8.42
N LEU A 15 22.01 -52.78 9.45
CA LEU A 15 22.31 -51.60 10.25
C LEU A 15 22.79 -52.03 11.64
N GLU A 16 23.76 -51.31 12.16
CA GLU A 16 24.17 -51.45 13.56
C GLU A 16 23.17 -50.75 14.49
N ASP A 17 23.03 -51.26 15.71
CA ASP A 17 22.09 -50.74 16.71
C ASP A 17 22.24 -49.22 16.91
N GLY A 18 21.21 -48.46 16.57
CA GLY A 18 21.16 -46.99 16.77
C GLY A 18 21.87 -46.16 15.69
N ALA A 19 22.26 -46.74 14.54
CA ALA A 19 22.80 -45.98 13.42
C ALA A 19 21.83 -44.88 12.98
N LYS A 20 22.33 -43.64 12.80
CA LYS A 20 21.54 -42.47 12.35
C LYS A 20 21.43 -42.36 10.83
N PHE A 21 22.37 -42.98 10.11
CA PHE A 21 22.43 -43.06 8.65
C PHE A 21 22.91 -44.46 8.25
N CYS A 22 22.45 -44.95 7.11
CA CYS A 22 22.90 -46.21 6.54
C CYS A 22 24.31 -46.05 5.96
N PRO A 23 25.32 -46.84 6.39
CA PRO A 23 26.68 -46.71 5.90
C PRO A 23 26.84 -47.15 4.43
N ALA A 24 25.92 -47.98 3.92
CA ALA A 24 26.00 -48.49 2.55
C ALA A 24 25.41 -47.53 1.51
N CYS A 25 24.35 -46.79 1.84
CA CYS A 25 23.67 -45.91 0.87
C CYS A 25 23.47 -44.46 1.33
N GLY A 26 23.85 -44.11 2.56
CA GLY A 26 23.74 -42.76 3.11
C GLY A 26 22.33 -42.33 3.55
N ALA A 27 21.31 -43.19 3.40
CA ALA A 27 19.94 -42.86 3.80
C ALA A 27 19.81 -42.70 5.33
N THR A 28 19.19 -41.62 5.79
CA THR A 28 18.89 -41.39 7.21
C THR A 28 17.93 -42.45 7.74
N THR A 29 18.25 -43.04 8.88
CA THR A 29 17.49 -44.13 9.51
C THR A 29 16.63 -43.64 10.68
N VAL A 30 16.69 -42.35 11.01
CA VAL A 30 15.89 -41.70 12.06
C VAL A 30 14.85 -40.76 11.43
N PRO A 31 13.55 -40.90 11.76
CA PRO A 31 12.53 -39.94 11.33
C PRO A 31 12.72 -38.60 12.04
N GLN A 32 13.04 -37.54 11.29
CA GLN A 32 13.23 -36.19 11.81
C GLN A 32 11.87 -35.46 11.85
N VAL A 33 11.26 -35.35 13.03
CA VAL A 33 10.03 -34.56 13.22
C VAL A 33 10.41 -33.10 13.42
N VAL A 34 10.05 -32.23 12.47
CA VAL A 34 10.31 -30.77 12.55
C VAL A 34 9.08 -30.10 13.15
N VAL A 35 9.25 -29.09 14.01
CA VAL A 35 8.12 -28.33 14.60
C VAL A 35 8.06 -26.95 13.97
N CYS A 36 6.86 -26.51 13.57
CA CYS A 36 6.64 -25.17 13.03
C CYS A 36 6.96 -24.11 14.09
N GLN A 37 7.93 -23.25 13.83
CA GLN A 37 8.31 -22.16 14.75
C GLN A 37 7.25 -21.07 14.89
N ASN A 38 6.25 -21.03 13.98
CA ASN A 38 5.19 -20.03 14.02
C ASN A 38 3.94 -20.51 14.77
N CYS A 39 3.50 -21.76 14.56
CA CYS A 39 2.23 -22.26 15.13
C CYS A 39 2.39 -23.52 16.00
N GLY A 40 3.60 -24.06 16.13
CA GLY A 40 3.88 -25.24 16.97
C GLY A 40 3.43 -26.58 16.40
N THR A 41 2.82 -26.62 15.20
CA THR A 41 2.39 -27.88 14.57
C THR A 41 3.60 -28.72 14.16
N LYS A 42 3.53 -30.03 14.39
CA LYS A 42 4.53 -31.00 13.90
C LYS A 42 4.42 -31.12 12.39
N ILE A 43 5.56 -31.04 11.72
CA ILE A 43 5.74 -30.98 10.28
C ILE A 43 6.61 -32.18 9.86
N GLU A 44 6.18 -32.84 8.77
CA GLU A 44 7.01 -33.83 8.09
C GLU A 44 8.13 -33.16 7.27
N PRO A 45 9.33 -33.74 7.24
CA PRO A 45 10.46 -33.18 6.51
C PRO A 45 10.17 -33.16 4.99
N GLY A 46 10.46 -32.04 4.33
CA GLY A 46 10.34 -31.88 2.88
C GLY A 46 9.14 -31.06 2.38
N ILE A 47 8.24 -30.63 3.26
CA ILE A 47 7.16 -29.70 2.88
C ILE A 47 7.67 -28.26 2.79
N LYS A 48 7.22 -27.52 1.77
CA LYS A 48 7.65 -26.13 1.53
C LYS A 48 6.92 -25.12 2.44
N PHE A 49 5.68 -25.42 2.83
CA PHE A 49 4.83 -24.57 3.66
C PHE A 49 4.13 -25.39 4.74
N CYS A 50 3.93 -24.80 5.92
CA CYS A 50 3.18 -25.42 7.00
C CYS A 50 1.70 -25.57 6.57
N PRO A 51 1.10 -26.77 6.61
CA PRO A 51 -0.28 -26.99 6.18
C PRO A 51 -1.30 -26.38 7.16
N SER A 52 -0.87 -26.05 8.38
CA SER A 52 -1.74 -25.53 9.43
C SER A 52 -1.83 -23.99 9.42
N CYS A 53 -0.74 -23.29 9.11
CA CYS A 53 -0.70 -21.81 9.15
C CYS A 53 -0.13 -21.13 7.90
N GLY A 54 0.33 -21.89 6.90
CA GLY A 54 0.82 -21.36 5.62
C GLY A 54 2.21 -20.73 5.64
N THR A 55 2.90 -20.64 6.78
CA THR A 55 4.27 -20.09 6.82
C THR A 55 5.28 -21.02 6.16
N PRO A 56 6.32 -20.48 5.49
CA PRO A 56 7.38 -21.30 4.89
C PRO A 56 8.03 -22.14 5.98
N ALA A 57 8.15 -23.45 5.74
CA ALA A 57 8.82 -24.32 6.70
C ALA A 57 10.31 -23.95 6.74
N PRO A 58 10.94 -23.81 7.93
CA PRO A 58 12.39 -23.68 8.01
C PRO A 58 12.98 -24.98 7.45
N LEU A 59 13.60 -24.88 6.27
CA LEU A 59 14.29 -25.99 5.63
C LEU A 59 15.37 -26.48 6.60
N GLY A 60 15.15 -27.68 7.15
CA GLY A 60 16.20 -28.43 7.84
C GLY A 60 17.37 -28.57 6.87
N THR A 61 18.49 -28.00 7.25
CA THR A 61 19.76 -28.05 6.53
C THR A 61 20.14 -29.51 6.26
N ASN A 62 20.21 -29.90 4.98
CA ASN A 62 21.03 -31.04 4.59
C ASN A 62 22.51 -30.58 4.64
N PRO A 63 23.40 -31.20 5.42
CA PRO A 63 24.83 -31.05 5.21
C PRO A 63 25.26 -32.08 4.16
N SER A 64 25.51 -31.63 2.93
CA SER A 64 26.39 -32.36 2.03
C SER A 64 27.14 -31.37 1.15
N SER A 65 28.39 -31.09 1.53
CA SER A 65 29.52 -30.72 0.68
C SER A 65 30.78 -30.67 1.56
N ALA A 66 31.53 -31.76 1.59
CA ALA A 66 32.91 -31.81 2.08
C ALA A 66 33.88 -31.40 0.94
N PRO A 67 35.16 -31.08 1.23
CA PRO A 67 35.96 -30.12 0.47
C PRO A 67 36.63 -30.73 -0.77
N GLY A 68 36.50 -30.02 -1.91
CA GLY A 68 37.23 -30.31 -3.14
C GLY A 68 38.06 -29.10 -3.56
N THR A 69 39.36 -29.29 -3.69
CA THR A 69 40.32 -28.35 -4.28
C THR A 69 39.99 -28.14 -5.76
N GLY A 70 39.27 -27.07 -6.07
CA GLY A 70 39.06 -26.53 -7.41
C GLY A 70 39.32 -25.02 -7.42
N PRO A 71 39.60 -24.40 -8.57
CA PRO A 71 39.87 -22.97 -8.65
C PRO A 71 38.67 -22.19 -8.10
N ALA A 72 38.96 -21.15 -7.32
CA ALA A 72 38.00 -20.38 -6.53
C ALA A 72 36.73 -20.05 -7.34
N PRO A 73 35.53 -20.32 -6.81
CA PRO A 73 34.31 -19.84 -7.43
C PRO A 73 34.34 -18.32 -7.38
N PHE A 74 34.09 -17.70 -8.53
CA PHE A 74 33.83 -16.28 -8.69
C PHE A 74 32.87 -15.85 -7.57
N ALA A 75 33.24 -14.80 -6.81
CA ALA A 75 32.37 -14.24 -5.80
C ALA A 75 30.98 -14.01 -6.39
N PRO A 76 29.88 -14.40 -5.71
CA PRO A 76 28.56 -14.05 -6.17
C PRO A 76 28.53 -12.53 -6.37
N LEU A 77 28.12 -12.08 -7.56
CA LEU A 77 27.84 -10.67 -7.78
C LEU A 77 26.94 -10.19 -6.63
N PRO A 78 27.17 -8.99 -6.07
CA PRO A 78 26.23 -8.44 -5.11
C PRO A 78 24.83 -8.52 -5.71
N ASN A 79 23.88 -9.03 -4.94
CA ASN A 79 22.48 -9.02 -5.32
C ASN A 79 22.06 -7.55 -5.42
N ILE A 80 22.16 -7.00 -6.63
CA ILE A 80 21.53 -5.73 -7.00
C ILE A 80 20.04 -6.07 -7.13
N GLY A 81 19.40 -6.29 -5.97
CA GLY A 81 17.95 -6.15 -5.88
C GLY A 81 17.59 -4.77 -6.42
N PRO A 82 16.39 -4.57 -6.99
CA PRO A 82 16.03 -3.33 -7.65
C PRO A 82 16.35 -2.16 -6.73
N GLN A 83 17.44 -1.47 -7.09
CA GLN A 83 17.88 -0.25 -6.46
C GLN A 83 16.65 0.66 -6.58
N GLN A 84 16.02 1.03 -5.48
CA GLN A 84 14.88 1.95 -5.47
C GLN A 84 15.38 3.31 -5.96
N GLN A 85 15.48 3.44 -7.29
CA GLN A 85 15.71 4.65 -8.04
C GLN A 85 14.43 5.46 -7.96
N GLY A 86 14.33 6.33 -6.95
CA GLY A 86 13.24 7.28 -6.80
C GLY A 86 11.88 6.64 -6.54
N ALA A 87 10.98 7.39 -5.91
CA ALA A 87 9.60 6.96 -5.82
C ALA A 87 8.98 6.95 -7.23
N SER A 88 8.60 5.77 -7.73
CA SER A 88 7.76 5.67 -8.93
C SER A 88 6.50 6.51 -8.73
N ALA A 89 5.96 7.13 -9.79
CA ALA A 89 4.71 7.89 -9.72
C ALA A 89 3.59 7.12 -9.01
N LYS A 90 3.56 5.79 -9.16
CA LYS A 90 2.65 4.89 -8.44
C LYS A 90 2.87 4.88 -6.93
N GLN A 91 4.12 4.82 -6.48
CA GLN A 91 4.47 4.85 -5.05
C GLN A 91 4.15 6.21 -4.43
N THR A 92 4.42 7.30 -5.16
CA THR A 92 4.05 8.66 -4.73
C THR A 92 2.53 8.79 -4.63
N PHE A 93 1.78 8.33 -5.64
CA PHE A 93 0.32 8.32 -5.63
C PHE A 93 -0.25 7.51 -4.45
N GLU A 94 0.28 6.31 -4.21
CA GLU A 94 -0.15 5.48 -3.08
C GLU A 94 0.12 6.17 -1.73
N LYS A 95 1.26 6.85 -1.60
CA LYS A 95 1.60 7.59 -0.38
C LYS A 95 0.66 8.77 -0.14
N ILE A 96 0.33 9.55 -1.17
CA ILE A 96 -0.55 10.72 -1.01
C ILE A 96 -2.04 10.36 -0.88
N SER A 97 -2.47 9.19 -1.39
CA SER A 97 -3.86 8.72 -1.32
C SER A 97 -4.21 8.03 0.00
N LYS A 98 -3.21 7.64 0.80
CA LYS A 98 -3.40 7.16 2.17
C LYS A 98 -3.68 8.34 3.09
N THR A 99 -4.96 8.61 3.29
CA THR A 99 -5.47 9.67 4.16
C THR A 99 -6.26 9.09 5.33
N PRO A 100 -6.32 9.80 6.48
CA PRO A 100 -7.14 9.39 7.63
C PRO A 100 -8.59 9.18 7.23
N ASP A 101 -9.15 8.08 7.72
CA ASP A 101 -10.58 7.76 7.62
C ASP A 101 -11.15 7.77 9.05
N THR A 102 -11.92 8.81 9.37
CA THR A 102 -12.49 9.01 10.70
C THR A 102 -13.97 8.67 10.74
N THR A 103 -14.46 7.84 9.79
CA THR A 103 -15.88 7.47 9.69
C THR A 103 -16.45 6.91 11.00
N SER A 104 -15.65 6.17 11.77
CA SER A 104 -16.06 5.60 13.05
C SER A 104 -16.32 6.62 14.16
N GLU A 105 -15.96 7.89 13.96
CA GLU A 105 -16.18 8.98 14.93
C GLU A 105 -17.55 9.67 14.78
N TYR A 106 -18.36 9.22 13.80
CA TYR A 106 -19.66 9.79 13.47
C TYR A 106 -20.77 8.79 13.75
N GLU A 107 -21.91 9.31 14.20
CA GLU A 107 -23.12 8.52 14.44
C GLU A 107 -23.66 7.96 13.11
N THR A 108 -24.07 6.69 13.11
CA THR A 108 -24.59 6.01 11.93
C THR A 108 -25.82 6.71 11.35
N ASP A 109 -26.71 7.16 12.22
CA ASP A 109 -27.96 7.83 11.84
C ASP A 109 -27.69 9.20 11.18
N ASP A 110 -26.68 9.93 11.66
CA ASP A 110 -26.23 11.20 11.07
C ASP A 110 -25.69 10.97 9.65
N ILE A 111 -24.90 9.91 9.45
CA ILE A 111 -24.39 9.53 8.14
C ILE A 111 -25.54 9.15 7.19
N GLU A 112 -26.45 8.27 7.63
CA GLU A 112 -27.52 7.77 6.78
C GLU A 112 -28.49 8.87 6.31
N LEU A 113 -28.81 9.79 7.22
CA LEU A 113 -29.71 10.90 6.94
C LEU A 113 -29.08 11.94 6.01
N PHE A 114 -27.79 12.26 6.19
CA PHE A 114 -27.19 13.43 5.52
C PHE A 114 -26.17 13.11 4.42
N LYS A 115 -25.77 11.85 4.19
CA LYS A 115 -24.77 11.51 3.15
C LYS A 115 -25.06 12.05 1.75
N ARG A 116 -26.33 12.16 1.38
CA ARG A 116 -26.74 12.68 0.07
C ARG A 116 -26.56 14.20 -0.03
N ILE A 117 -26.95 14.94 1.01
CA ILE A 117 -26.78 16.40 1.00
C ILE A 117 -25.31 16.80 1.13
N SER A 118 -24.49 16.00 1.82
CA SER A 118 -23.04 16.21 1.93
C SER A 118 -22.30 16.19 0.58
N ILE A 119 -22.89 15.61 -0.48
CA ILE A 119 -22.32 15.67 -1.84
C ILE A 119 -22.28 17.11 -2.36
N VAL A 120 -23.31 17.91 -2.02
CA VAL A 120 -23.44 19.31 -2.45
C VAL A 120 -22.28 20.17 -1.95
N ALA A 121 -21.61 19.75 -0.86
CA ALA A 121 -20.42 20.42 -0.35
C ALA A 121 -19.29 20.55 -1.39
N TYR A 122 -19.23 19.65 -2.38
CA TYR A 122 -18.16 19.61 -3.37
C TYR A 122 -18.53 20.30 -4.70
N LEU A 123 -19.70 20.95 -4.77
CA LEU A 123 -20.21 21.61 -5.98
C LEU A 123 -20.02 23.14 -5.92
N GLY A 124 -18.78 23.56 -5.66
CA GLY A 124 -18.38 24.98 -5.65
C GLY A 124 -19.17 25.80 -4.62
N LEU A 125 -19.78 26.92 -5.06
CA LEU A 125 -20.57 27.82 -4.19
C LEU A 125 -21.75 27.13 -3.51
N LEU A 126 -22.22 25.99 -4.02
CA LEU A 126 -23.28 25.22 -3.38
C LEU A 126 -22.87 24.66 -2.01
N VAL A 127 -21.58 24.68 -1.65
CA VAL A 127 -21.09 24.34 -0.30
C VAL A 127 -21.77 25.13 0.81
N LEU A 128 -22.28 26.32 0.52
CA LEU A 128 -23.02 27.13 1.49
C LEU A 128 -24.34 26.48 1.92
N ILE A 129 -24.96 25.68 1.06
CA ILE A 129 -26.23 25.00 1.37
C ILE A 129 -26.07 24.04 2.55
N PRO A 130 -25.18 23.03 2.53
CA PRO A 130 -25.00 22.13 3.66
C PRO A 130 -24.50 22.84 4.93
N ILE A 131 -23.71 23.92 4.80
CA ILE A 131 -23.24 24.73 5.93
C ILE A 131 -24.40 25.43 6.65
N LEU A 132 -25.29 26.08 5.89
CA LEU A 132 -26.32 26.94 6.45
C LEU A 132 -27.58 26.17 6.84
N CYS A 133 -27.97 25.16 6.05
CA CYS A 133 -29.20 24.41 6.27
C CYS A 133 -29.03 23.25 7.27
N PHE A 134 -27.82 22.70 7.41
CA PHE A 134 -27.56 21.53 8.25
C PHE A 134 -26.40 21.72 9.24
N PRO A 135 -26.34 22.83 10.00
CA PRO A 135 -25.19 23.20 10.84
C PRO A 135 -25.01 22.34 12.09
N LYS A 136 -25.91 21.40 12.37
CA LYS A 136 -25.86 20.49 13.53
C LYS A 136 -25.28 19.12 13.20
N SER A 137 -25.30 18.71 11.94
CA SER A 137 -24.75 17.42 11.51
C SER A 137 -23.23 17.48 11.49
N ARG A 138 -22.57 16.64 12.29
CA ARG A 138 -21.10 16.58 12.34
C ARG A 138 -20.57 16.06 10.99
N PHE A 139 -21.22 15.04 10.43
CA PHE A 139 -20.84 14.45 9.15
C PHE A 139 -20.98 15.47 8.00
N THR A 140 -22.07 16.23 7.98
CA THR A 140 -22.28 17.28 6.95
C THR A 140 -21.24 18.38 7.05
N ARG A 141 -20.86 18.78 8.28
CA ARG A 141 -19.83 19.79 8.49
C ARG A 141 -18.44 19.30 8.12
N PHE A 142 -18.13 18.02 8.31
CA PHE A 142 -16.89 17.41 7.83
C PHE A 142 -16.73 17.57 6.32
N HIS A 143 -17.75 17.18 5.54
CA HIS A 143 -17.72 17.31 4.09
C HIS A 143 -17.77 18.77 3.63
N SER A 144 -18.54 19.60 4.32
CA SER A 144 -18.60 21.05 4.06
C SER A 144 -17.26 21.74 4.30
N ASN A 145 -16.50 21.33 5.32
CA ASN A 145 -15.17 21.87 5.57
C ASN A 145 -14.22 21.57 4.40
N GLN A 146 -14.20 20.32 3.94
CA GLN A 146 -13.37 19.91 2.81
C GLN A 146 -13.78 20.61 1.51
N GLY A 147 -15.10 20.70 1.26
CA GLY A 147 -15.66 21.42 0.11
C GLY A 147 -15.32 22.91 0.13
N LEU A 148 -15.37 23.55 1.29
CA LEU A 148 -15.06 24.97 1.45
C LEU A 148 -13.56 25.24 1.23
N ILE A 149 -12.70 24.36 1.75
CA ILE A 149 -11.25 24.45 1.49
C ILE A 149 -10.97 24.28 -0.01
N LEU A 150 -11.62 23.34 -0.68
CA LEU A 150 -11.51 23.16 -2.13
C LEU A 150 -11.93 24.42 -2.88
N LEU A 151 -13.07 25.02 -2.53
CA LEU A 151 -13.55 26.26 -3.15
C LEU A 151 -12.54 27.42 -2.98
N ILE A 152 -11.94 27.56 -1.79
CA ILE A 152 -10.95 28.60 -1.52
C ILE A 152 -9.67 28.35 -2.32
N VAL A 153 -9.14 27.12 -2.30
CA VAL A 153 -7.93 26.75 -3.05
C VAL A 153 -8.14 26.95 -4.55
N GLU A 154 -9.31 26.55 -5.07
CA GLU A 154 -9.69 26.75 -6.46
C GLU A 154 -9.78 28.23 -6.83
N ALA A 155 -10.42 29.06 -6.00
CA ALA A 155 -10.50 30.50 -6.23
C ALA A 155 -9.11 31.16 -6.25
N ILE A 156 -8.24 30.82 -5.29
CA ILE A 156 -6.86 31.33 -5.23
C ILE A 156 -6.08 30.88 -6.47
N PHE A 157 -6.22 29.62 -6.87
CA PHE A 157 -5.57 29.08 -8.06
C PHE A 157 -5.94 29.89 -9.31
N TYR A 158 -7.23 30.08 -9.57
CA TYR A 158 -7.66 30.84 -10.76
C TYR A 158 -7.31 32.33 -10.70
N LEU A 159 -7.29 32.94 -9.52
CA LEU A 159 -6.82 34.33 -9.37
C LEU A 159 -5.33 34.46 -9.71
N ILE A 160 -4.49 33.55 -9.20
CA ILE A 160 -3.04 33.56 -9.48
C ILE A 160 -2.79 33.33 -10.97
N PHE A 161 -3.39 32.31 -11.57
CA PHE A 161 -3.20 32.01 -12.99
C PHE A 161 -3.80 33.08 -13.90
N GLY A 162 -4.91 33.72 -13.51
CA GLY A 162 -5.46 34.87 -14.22
C GLY A 162 -4.48 36.05 -14.26
N ALA A 163 -3.86 36.37 -13.12
CA ALA A 163 -2.84 37.42 -13.05
C ALA A 163 -1.59 37.08 -13.89
N ILE A 164 -1.12 35.83 -13.84
CA ILE A 164 0.00 35.37 -14.68
C ILE A 164 -0.35 35.54 -16.16
N ASN A 165 -1.52 35.08 -16.59
CA ASN A 165 -1.96 35.23 -17.99
C ASN A 165 -1.99 36.70 -18.43
N LEU A 166 -2.42 37.63 -17.56
CA LEU A 166 -2.40 39.06 -17.85
C LEU A 166 -0.97 39.58 -18.10
N LEU A 167 -0.01 39.15 -17.27
CA LEU A 167 1.39 39.53 -17.44
C LEU A 167 2.00 38.93 -18.71
N VAL A 168 1.70 37.67 -18.99
CA VAL A 168 2.19 36.97 -20.19
C VAL A 168 1.61 37.58 -21.46
N ALA A 169 0.35 38.02 -21.44
CA ALA A 169 -0.28 38.66 -22.59
C ALA A 169 0.41 39.98 -23.01
N ALA A 170 1.12 40.64 -22.09
CA ALA A 170 1.93 41.82 -22.41
C ALA A 170 3.23 41.47 -23.18
N ILE A 171 3.63 40.20 -23.16
CA ILE A 171 4.81 39.70 -23.87
C ILE A 171 4.35 39.29 -25.27
N GLY A 172 4.66 40.11 -26.26
CA GLY A 172 4.30 39.85 -27.66
C GLY A 172 5.16 38.79 -28.36
N GLY A 173 4.77 38.45 -29.59
CA GLY A 173 5.53 37.57 -30.46
C GLY A 173 5.52 36.08 -30.07
N VAL A 174 6.40 35.30 -30.69
CA VAL A 174 6.45 33.84 -30.54
C VAL A 174 6.74 33.43 -29.09
N PHE A 175 7.57 34.19 -28.38
CA PHE A 175 7.92 33.89 -27.00
C PHE A 175 6.71 33.99 -26.05
N GLY A 176 5.87 35.02 -26.23
CA GLY A 176 4.60 35.14 -25.50
C GLY A 176 3.66 33.96 -25.72
N ILE A 177 3.53 33.52 -26.99
CA ILE A 177 2.70 32.36 -27.35
C ILE A 177 3.18 31.09 -26.65
N ILE A 178 4.49 30.83 -26.66
CA ILE A 178 5.07 29.67 -25.98
C ILE A 178 4.76 29.72 -24.47
N LEU A 179 4.93 30.88 -23.85
CA LEU A 179 4.65 31.04 -22.42
C LEU A 179 3.16 30.86 -22.10
N MET A 180 2.25 31.37 -22.93
CA MET A 180 0.80 31.14 -22.78
C MET A 180 0.46 29.64 -22.84
N ILE A 181 1.05 28.90 -23.77
CA ILE A 181 0.84 27.45 -23.87
C ILE A 181 1.35 26.75 -22.61
N LEU A 182 2.54 27.08 -22.13
CA LEU A 182 3.10 26.48 -20.91
C LEU A 182 2.24 26.77 -19.69
N VAL A 183 1.80 28.02 -19.52
CA VAL A 183 0.89 28.41 -18.44
C VAL A 183 -0.41 27.62 -18.56
N GLY A 184 -1.00 27.52 -19.75
CA GLY A 184 -2.22 26.75 -19.99
C GLY A 184 -2.09 25.27 -19.65
N LEU A 185 -0.96 24.63 -19.98
CA LEU A 185 -0.69 23.22 -19.62
C LEU A 185 -0.58 23.04 -18.11
N ILE A 186 0.06 23.97 -17.40
CA ILE A 186 0.15 23.93 -15.93
C ILE A 186 -1.23 24.14 -15.31
N THR A 187 -2.02 25.09 -15.82
CA THR A 187 -3.40 25.32 -15.36
C THR A 187 -4.24 24.07 -15.55
N LEU A 188 -4.17 23.43 -16.72
CA LEU A 188 -4.88 22.18 -17.01
C LEU A 188 -4.49 21.06 -16.03
N ALA A 189 -3.19 20.86 -15.79
CA ALA A 189 -2.71 19.87 -14.85
C ALA A 189 -3.24 20.12 -13.42
N GLY A 190 -3.25 21.38 -12.98
CA GLY A 190 -3.83 21.77 -11.70
C GLY A 190 -5.34 21.50 -11.64
N SER A 191 -6.10 21.85 -12.67
CA SER A 191 -7.54 21.59 -12.76
C SER A 191 -7.86 20.09 -12.70
N VAL A 192 -7.04 19.23 -13.33
CA VAL A 192 -7.20 17.77 -13.23
C VAL A 192 -7.04 17.29 -11.78
N VAL A 193 -6.10 17.84 -11.02
CA VAL A 193 -5.93 17.53 -9.60
C VAL A 193 -7.14 17.99 -8.78
N VAL A 194 -7.66 19.20 -9.01
CA VAL A 194 -8.86 19.71 -8.33
C VAL A 194 -10.07 18.82 -8.61
N ILE A 195 -10.30 18.45 -9.87
CA ILE A 195 -11.39 17.53 -10.27
C ILE A 195 -11.24 16.17 -9.57
N TYR A 196 -10.03 15.61 -9.52
CA TYR A 196 -9.77 14.36 -8.79
C TYR A 196 -10.16 14.46 -7.31
N LEU A 197 -9.84 15.57 -6.64
CA LEU A 197 -10.20 15.80 -5.23
C LEU A 197 -11.71 15.96 -5.05
N ILE A 198 -12.39 16.70 -5.94
CA ILE A 198 -13.85 16.83 -5.95
C ILE A 198 -14.51 15.45 -6.10
N VAL A 199 -14.11 14.66 -7.10
CA VAL A 199 -14.67 13.33 -7.35
C VAL A 199 -14.43 12.40 -6.16
N THR A 200 -13.23 12.42 -5.59
CA THR A 200 -12.91 11.62 -4.38
C THR A 200 -13.81 12.04 -3.21
N GLY A 201 -14.04 13.34 -3.03
CA GLY A 201 -14.91 13.89 -1.98
C GLY A 201 -16.37 13.46 -2.14
N ILE A 202 -16.88 13.55 -3.38
CA ILE A 202 -18.23 13.08 -3.74
C ILE A 202 -18.37 11.59 -3.48
N ILE A 203 -17.40 10.77 -3.88
CA ILE A 203 -17.42 9.31 -3.65
C ILE A 203 -17.41 9.01 -2.14
N ASN A 204 -16.60 9.71 -1.37
CA ASN A 204 -16.55 9.55 0.08
C ASN A 204 -17.90 9.92 0.72
N ALA A 205 -18.47 11.07 0.38
CA ALA A 205 -19.78 11.51 0.86
C ALA A 205 -20.88 10.51 0.50
N ALA A 206 -20.97 10.11 -0.78
CA ALA A 206 -21.97 9.16 -1.26
C ALA A 206 -21.89 7.79 -0.57
N LYS A 207 -20.67 7.35 -0.20
CA LYS A 207 -20.42 6.12 0.55
C LYS A 207 -20.58 6.27 2.06
N GLY A 208 -20.91 7.47 2.57
CA GLY A 208 -21.00 7.74 3.99
C GLY A 208 -19.64 7.70 4.72
N ARG A 209 -18.54 7.97 4.01
CA ARG A 209 -17.19 7.91 4.57
C ARG A 209 -16.66 9.29 4.91
N ALA A 210 -16.31 9.50 6.17
CA ALA A 210 -15.60 10.69 6.63
C ALA A 210 -14.08 10.51 6.43
N ARG A 211 -13.67 10.36 5.16
CA ARG A 211 -12.26 10.25 4.78
C ARG A 211 -11.73 11.56 4.24
N GLU A 212 -10.57 11.95 4.74
CA GLU A 212 -9.88 13.16 4.33
C GLU A 212 -9.42 13.09 2.87
N LEU A 213 -9.51 14.22 2.17
CA LEU A 213 -8.95 14.38 0.84
C LEU A 213 -7.42 14.48 0.91
N PRO A 214 -6.71 13.87 -0.06
CA PRO A 214 -5.27 14.08 -0.22
C PRO A 214 -4.93 15.58 -0.21
N LEU A 215 -3.83 15.93 0.45
CA LEU A 215 -3.31 17.31 0.58
C LEU A 215 -4.14 18.28 1.45
N LEU A 216 -5.46 18.14 1.48
CA LEU A 216 -6.37 19.10 2.12
C LEU A 216 -6.90 18.66 3.50
N GLY A 217 -6.77 17.37 3.81
CA GLY A 217 -7.26 16.75 5.03
C GLY A 217 -6.85 17.40 6.35
N LYS A 218 -5.77 18.19 6.38
CA LYS A 218 -5.24 18.79 7.62
C LYS A 218 -5.89 20.11 8.02
N PHE A 219 -6.58 20.78 7.09
CA PHE A 219 -7.12 22.11 7.35
C PHE A 219 -8.53 22.03 7.95
N ARG A 220 -8.81 22.93 8.90
CA ARG A 220 -10.08 23.00 9.65
C ARG A 220 -10.54 24.44 9.73
N ILE A 221 -11.57 24.77 8.95
CA ILE A 221 -12.30 26.04 8.98
C ILE A 221 -13.56 25.87 9.83
N LEU A 222 -14.29 24.78 9.62
CA LEU A 222 -15.47 24.45 10.40
C LEU A 222 -15.10 23.51 11.55
N LYS A 223 -15.60 23.81 12.74
CA LYS A 223 -15.61 22.84 13.86
C LYS A 223 -16.66 21.78 13.58
N TYR A 224 -16.38 20.53 13.90
CA TYR A 224 -17.31 19.40 13.82
C TYR A 224 -16.79 18.28 14.70
#